data_AF-A0A644Z1I7-F1
#
_entry.id   AF-A0A644Z1I7-F1
#
_cell.length_a   1.000
_cell.length_b   1.000
_cell.length_c   1.000
_cell.angle_alpha   90.00
_cell.angle_beta   90.00
_cell.angle_gamma   90.00
#
_symmetry.space_group_name_H-M   'P 1'
#
loop_
_entity.id
_entity.type
_entity.pdbx_description
1 polymer ?
#
loop_
_entity_poly.entity_id
_entity_poly.type
_entity_poly.pdbx_seq_one_letter_code
_entity_poly.pdbx_strand_id
1 'polypeptide(L)'
;MASEGMKSLITNFKSDITDFDLAKEYRYTGYPLGCHIGMKSSGNQSIGLSSPVGALIEKGLPFSTGISYWGSNICRAGWVAESEHDLPEDAQDYVSNFAGPYFYACTKWLENLKIGTKGGVLRQLIDEHLPFEDFGVFLNPGHLIHYEEWLSSPIYPNSEEEIHSGMYMQVDIIPRSKKYSTSRMEDGVVIADSHLRNKVKEEYPEVYERCMKRRSFMIDVLGINLPEEVLPLSNIPSLVPPFFLNHKKVLSLKP
;
A
#
# COMPACT_ATOMS: atom_id res chain seq x y z
N MET A 1 2.36 -9.82 -10.70
CA MET A 1 1.12 -10.62 -10.54
C MET A 1 0.20 -10.01 -9.50
N ALA A 2 0.63 -9.88 -8.23
CA ALA A 2 -0.18 -9.26 -7.18
C ALA A 2 -0.77 -7.90 -7.61
N SER A 3 0.09 -6.99 -8.07
CA SER A 3 -0.32 -5.65 -8.51
C SER A 3 -1.22 -5.61 -9.75
N GLU A 4 -1.06 -6.57 -10.68
CA GLU A 4 -2.02 -6.74 -11.79
C GLU A 4 -3.39 -7.21 -11.31
N GLY A 5 -3.43 -8.15 -10.36
CA GLY A 5 -4.69 -8.61 -9.75
C GLY A 5 -5.41 -7.48 -9.01
N MET A 6 -4.68 -6.69 -8.22
CA MET A 6 -5.24 -5.52 -7.54
C MET A 6 -5.74 -4.46 -8.53
N LYS A 7 -4.97 -4.17 -9.59
CA LYS A 7 -5.39 -3.25 -10.65
C LYS A 7 -6.68 -3.72 -11.33
N SER A 8 -6.79 -5.02 -11.62
CA SER A 8 -8.00 -5.63 -12.18
C SER A 8 -9.20 -5.45 -11.24
N LEU A 9 -9.04 -5.81 -9.95
CA LEU A 9 -10.08 -5.64 -8.94
C LEU A 9 -10.55 -4.19 -8.81
N ILE A 10 -9.64 -3.22 -8.71
CA ILE A 10 -9.98 -1.81 -8.57
C ILE A 10 -10.68 -1.26 -9.82
N THR A 11 -10.24 -1.68 -11.01
CA THR A 11 -10.85 -1.23 -12.27
C THR A 11 -12.26 -1.77 -12.46
N ASN A 12 -12.51 -3.00 -11.99
CA ASN A 12 -13.79 -3.70 -12.12
C ASN A 12 -14.63 -3.65 -10.82
N PHE A 13 -14.27 -2.78 -9.87
CA PHE A 13 -14.90 -2.73 -8.56
C PHE A 13 -16.39 -2.42 -8.66
N LYS A 14 -17.21 -3.16 -7.91
CA LYS A 14 -18.67 -2.99 -7.87
C LYS A 14 -19.18 -3.13 -6.44
N SER A 15 -20.19 -2.33 -6.09
CA SER A 15 -21.03 -2.56 -4.91
C SER A 15 -22.15 -3.55 -5.23
N ASP A 16 -22.89 -3.96 -4.19
CA ASP A 16 -24.10 -4.78 -4.28
C ASP A 16 -23.86 -6.19 -4.86
N ILE A 17 -22.61 -6.64 -4.80
CA ILE A 17 -22.18 -8.01 -5.04
C ILE A 17 -21.52 -8.57 -3.79
N THR A 18 -21.36 -9.89 -3.72
CA THR A 18 -20.63 -10.50 -2.60
C THR A 18 -19.12 -10.26 -2.70
N ASP A 19 -18.43 -10.27 -1.57
CA ASP A 19 -16.97 -10.26 -1.51
C ASP A 19 -16.34 -11.48 -2.22
N PHE A 20 -17.04 -12.63 -2.28
CA PHE A 20 -16.67 -13.77 -3.12
C PHE A 20 -16.73 -13.45 -4.61
N ASP A 21 -17.76 -12.74 -5.06
CA ASP A 21 -17.87 -12.33 -6.46
C ASP A 21 -16.81 -11.29 -6.81
N LEU A 22 -16.58 -10.30 -5.94
CA LEU A 22 -15.53 -9.30 -6.15
C LEU A 22 -14.14 -9.94 -6.16
N ALA A 23 -13.87 -10.93 -5.30
CA ALA A 23 -12.59 -11.61 -5.25
C ALA A 23 -12.21 -12.32 -6.57
N LYS A 24 -13.18 -12.64 -7.44
CA LYS A 24 -12.90 -13.20 -8.77
C LYS A 24 -12.14 -12.21 -9.66
N GLU A 25 -12.31 -10.90 -9.43
CA GLU A 25 -11.65 -9.85 -10.21
C GLU A 25 -10.14 -9.80 -9.97
N TYR A 26 -9.62 -10.42 -8.91
CA TYR A 26 -8.19 -10.65 -8.75
C TYR A 26 -7.58 -11.51 -9.86
N ARG A 27 -8.41 -12.32 -10.55
CA ARG A 27 -7.98 -13.31 -11.55
C ARG A 27 -6.85 -14.18 -11.00
N TYR A 28 -7.07 -14.71 -9.79
CA TYR A 28 -6.09 -15.53 -9.10
C TYR A 28 -5.61 -16.67 -10.01
N THR A 29 -4.30 -16.74 -10.21
CA THR A 29 -3.70 -17.62 -11.23
C THR A 29 -3.42 -19.03 -10.72
N GLY A 30 -3.68 -19.30 -9.44
CA GLY A 30 -3.27 -20.55 -8.78
C GLY A 30 -1.81 -20.57 -8.33
N TYR A 31 -1.03 -19.51 -8.60
CA TYR A 31 0.34 -19.39 -8.11
C TYR A 31 0.35 -19.32 -6.56
N PRO A 32 1.31 -19.95 -5.86
CA PRO A 32 1.31 -20.00 -4.40
C PRO A 32 1.17 -18.64 -3.72
N LEU A 33 0.30 -18.61 -2.71
CA LEU A 33 0.06 -17.43 -1.89
C LEU A 33 1.13 -17.28 -0.79
N GLY A 34 1.53 -16.04 -0.51
CA GLY A 34 2.39 -15.70 0.63
C GLY A 34 1.63 -15.60 1.95
N CYS A 35 0.36 -15.19 1.88
CA CYS A 35 -0.63 -15.25 2.95
C CYS A 35 -2.04 -15.38 2.34
N HIS A 36 -3.06 -15.70 3.15
CA HIS A 36 -4.42 -15.82 2.62
C HIS A 36 -4.91 -14.48 2.03
N ILE A 37 -5.79 -14.55 1.02
CA ILE A 37 -6.40 -13.35 0.42
C ILE A 37 -7.18 -12.60 1.50
N GLY A 38 -6.77 -11.36 1.76
CA GLY A 38 -7.45 -10.47 2.68
C GLY A 38 -8.59 -9.72 1.98
N MET A 39 -9.79 -9.72 2.56
CA MET A 39 -10.87 -8.86 2.12
C MET A 39 -11.82 -8.57 3.28
N LYS A 40 -11.96 -7.29 3.62
CA LYS A 40 -12.89 -6.82 4.64
C LYS A 40 -14.02 -6.02 3.96
N SER A 41 -15.22 -6.57 4.06
CA SER A 41 -16.50 -6.11 3.52
C SER A 41 -17.49 -5.89 4.68
N SER A 42 -18.80 -5.76 4.42
CA SER A 42 -19.78 -5.42 5.47
C SER A 42 -19.87 -6.46 6.61
N GLY A 43 -19.62 -7.74 6.31
CA GLY A 43 -19.80 -8.84 7.28
C GLY A 43 -18.61 -9.14 8.19
N ASN A 44 -17.45 -8.54 7.97
CA ASN A 44 -16.21 -8.90 8.70
C ASN A 44 -15.31 -7.70 9.05
N GLN A 45 -15.86 -6.48 9.09
CA GLN A 45 -15.07 -5.27 9.37
C GLN A 45 -14.33 -5.26 10.72
N SER A 46 -14.87 -5.94 11.74
CA SER A 46 -14.24 -6.04 13.06
C SER A 46 -13.12 -7.07 13.14
N ILE A 47 -12.95 -7.91 12.12
CA ILE A 47 -12.00 -9.03 12.13
C ILE A 47 -10.70 -8.57 11.46
N GLY A 48 -9.59 -8.64 12.20
CA GLY A 48 -8.25 -8.42 11.65
C GLY A 48 -7.86 -9.57 10.72
N LEU A 49 -7.17 -9.27 9.62
CA LEU A 49 -6.70 -10.27 8.64
C LEU A 49 -7.83 -11.20 8.14
N SER A 50 -9.04 -10.69 7.93
CA SER A 50 -10.16 -11.51 7.47
C SER A 50 -10.08 -11.79 5.96
N SER A 51 -10.48 -13.00 5.58
CA SER A 51 -10.74 -13.41 4.19
C SER A 51 -12.17 -13.03 3.77
N PRO A 52 -12.53 -13.09 2.47
CA PRO A 52 -13.93 -13.01 2.03
C PRO A 52 -14.83 -13.99 2.80
N VAL A 53 -16.06 -13.57 3.15
CA VAL A 53 -17.02 -14.34 3.97
C VAL A 53 -18.38 -14.54 3.31
N GLY A 54 -18.55 -14.10 2.06
CA GLY A 54 -19.83 -14.08 1.34
C GLY A 54 -20.70 -12.87 1.66
N ALA A 55 -20.15 -11.85 2.34
CA ALA A 55 -20.89 -10.63 2.68
C ALA A 55 -20.92 -9.65 1.50
N LEU A 56 -21.85 -8.69 1.54
CA LEU A 56 -22.01 -7.71 0.47
C LEU A 56 -20.93 -6.63 0.52
N ILE A 57 -20.60 -6.11 -0.65
CA ILE A 57 -19.86 -4.86 -0.82
C ILE A 57 -20.86 -3.71 -0.78
N GLU A 58 -21.05 -3.11 0.38
CA GLU A 58 -22.08 -2.08 0.61
C GLU A 58 -21.53 -0.67 0.47
N LYS A 59 -22.23 0.18 -0.29
CA LYS A 59 -21.89 1.60 -0.45
C LYS A 59 -21.97 2.34 0.89
N GLY A 60 -21.04 3.26 1.12
CA GLY A 60 -20.92 4.03 2.35
C GLY A 60 -20.23 3.30 3.50
N LEU A 61 -19.75 2.07 3.28
CA LEU A 61 -18.97 1.33 4.27
C LEU A 61 -17.47 1.28 3.92
N PRO A 62 -16.58 1.13 4.93
CA PRO A 62 -15.18 0.86 4.69
C PRO A 62 -14.94 -0.47 3.96
N PHE A 63 -13.89 -0.50 3.15
CA PHE A 63 -13.44 -1.70 2.48
C PHE A 63 -11.92 -1.77 2.45
N SER A 64 -11.39 -2.99 2.61
CA SER A 64 -9.96 -3.22 2.40
C SER A 64 -9.73 -4.58 1.80
N THR A 65 -8.73 -4.71 0.95
CA THR A 65 -8.40 -5.99 0.35
C THR A 65 -6.94 -6.08 -0.03
N GLY A 66 -6.39 -7.29 -0.02
CA GLY A 66 -5.04 -7.56 -0.45
C GLY A 66 -4.88 -8.98 -1.00
N ILE A 67 -3.88 -9.14 -1.87
CA ILE A 67 -3.49 -10.42 -2.44
C ILE A 67 -1.97 -10.55 -2.34
N SER A 68 -1.51 -11.64 -1.72
CA SER A 68 -0.10 -11.95 -1.59
C SER A 68 0.24 -13.22 -2.35
N TYR A 69 1.18 -13.12 -3.29
CA TYR A 69 1.85 -14.27 -3.87
C TYR A 69 3.23 -14.40 -3.23
N TRP A 70 3.84 -15.59 -3.26
CA TRP A 70 5.25 -15.73 -2.88
C TRP A 70 6.12 -14.65 -3.54
N GLY A 71 6.85 -13.86 -2.73
CA GLY A 71 7.65 -12.74 -3.22
C GLY A 71 6.89 -11.44 -3.44
N SER A 72 5.63 -11.29 -2.99
CA SER A 72 4.90 -10.02 -3.09
C SER A 72 3.68 -9.94 -2.18
N ASN A 73 3.40 -8.75 -1.65
CA ASN A 73 2.10 -8.43 -1.06
C ASN A 73 1.62 -7.09 -1.65
N ILE A 74 0.31 -6.95 -1.84
CA ILE A 74 -0.32 -5.69 -2.21
C ILE A 74 -1.67 -5.59 -1.52
N CYS A 75 -1.95 -4.42 -0.98
CA CYS A 75 -3.19 -4.12 -0.28
C CYS A 75 -3.66 -2.72 -0.59
N ARG A 76 -4.98 -2.52 -0.66
CA ARG A 76 -5.62 -1.21 -0.71
C ARG A 76 -6.77 -1.16 0.30
N ALA A 77 -6.92 0.00 0.94
CA ALA A 77 -8.04 0.24 1.86
C ALA A 77 -8.55 1.68 1.76
N GLY A 78 -9.86 1.83 1.92
CA GLY A 78 -10.60 3.09 1.78
C GLY A 78 -12.10 2.83 1.92
N TRP A 79 -12.93 3.57 1.17
CA TRP A 79 -14.38 3.48 1.26
C TRP A 79 -15.03 2.96 -0.02
N VAL A 80 -16.11 2.19 0.12
CA VAL A 80 -17.02 1.85 -0.98
C VAL A 80 -17.87 3.09 -1.29
N ALA A 81 -17.31 4.01 -2.06
CA ALA A 81 -17.90 5.31 -2.34
C ALA A 81 -17.45 5.80 -3.72
N GLU A 82 -18.19 6.75 -4.30
CA GLU A 82 -17.80 7.52 -5.48
C GLU A 82 -17.20 8.88 -5.08
N SER A 83 -17.66 9.43 -3.95
CA SER A 83 -17.20 10.70 -3.37
C SER A 83 -17.37 10.74 -1.85
N GLU A 84 -16.86 11.80 -1.25
CA GLU A 84 -17.03 12.17 0.16
C GLU A 84 -18.50 12.16 0.61
N HIS A 85 -19.45 12.48 -0.28
CA HIS A 85 -20.88 12.54 0.05
C HIS A 85 -21.54 11.17 0.27
N ASP A 86 -20.88 10.08 -0.14
CA ASP A 86 -21.37 8.72 0.11
C ASP A 86 -20.93 8.19 1.49
N LEU A 87 -20.06 8.91 2.20
CA LEU A 87 -19.59 8.52 3.53
C LEU A 87 -20.59 8.95 4.61
N PRO A 88 -20.52 8.32 5.81
CA PRO A 88 -21.18 8.83 7.01
C PRO A 88 -20.88 10.32 7.23
N GLU A 89 -21.84 11.07 7.76
CA GLU A 89 -21.78 12.53 7.89
C GLU A 89 -20.50 13.01 8.60
N ASP A 90 -20.11 12.31 9.66
CA ASP A 90 -18.88 12.63 10.38
C ASP A 90 -17.62 12.31 9.56
N ALA A 91 -17.63 11.30 8.69
CA ALA A 91 -16.48 10.88 7.89
C ALA A 91 -16.31 11.59 6.54
N GLN A 92 -17.17 12.54 6.16
CA GLN A 92 -17.10 13.20 4.83
C GLN A 92 -15.79 14.00 4.62
N ASP A 93 -15.11 14.39 5.70
CA ASP A 93 -13.79 15.04 5.68
C ASP A 93 -12.61 14.03 5.64
N TYR A 94 -12.87 12.76 5.36
CA TYR A 94 -11.89 11.64 5.31
C TYR A 94 -10.65 11.97 4.48
N VAL A 95 -10.81 12.56 3.30
CA VAL A 95 -9.69 12.83 2.40
C VAL A 95 -8.75 13.87 3.01
N SER A 96 -9.26 14.98 3.53
CA SER A 96 -8.43 16.05 4.09
C SER A 96 -7.83 15.69 5.44
N ASN A 97 -8.57 14.95 6.28
CA ASN A 97 -8.19 14.73 7.68
C ASN A 97 -7.57 13.36 7.96
N PHE A 98 -7.60 12.42 7.01
CA PHE A 98 -7.04 11.08 7.23
C PHE A 98 -6.25 10.54 6.03
N ALA A 99 -6.88 10.39 4.85
CA ALA A 99 -6.23 9.78 3.70
C ALA A 99 -5.07 10.65 3.16
N GLY A 100 -5.26 11.98 3.13
CA GLY A 100 -4.25 12.97 2.75
C GLY A 100 -3.03 12.96 3.68
N PRO A 101 -3.20 13.14 5.01
CA PRO A 101 -2.12 13.01 5.97
C PRO A 101 -1.39 11.66 5.89
N TYR A 102 -2.13 10.56 5.74
CA TYR A 102 -1.56 9.22 5.50
C TYR A 102 -0.66 9.19 4.27
N PHE A 103 -1.16 9.67 3.13
CA PHE A 103 -0.40 9.68 1.88
C PHE A 103 0.84 10.57 1.96
N TYR A 104 0.74 11.70 2.68
CA TYR A 104 1.89 12.56 2.96
C TYR A 104 2.94 11.84 3.80
N ALA A 105 2.55 11.14 4.87
CA ALA A 105 3.45 10.35 5.69
C ALA A 105 4.14 9.23 4.90
N CYS A 106 3.39 8.48 4.07
CA CYS A 106 3.96 7.48 3.17
C CYS A 106 4.97 8.09 2.19
N THR A 107 4.69 9.30 1.69
CA THR A 107 5.62 10.03 0.82
C THR A 107 6.90 10.35 1.58
N LYS A 108 6.83 10.90 2.80
CA LYS A 108 8.01 11.21 3.62
C LYS A 108 8.82 9.98 3.98
N TRP A 109 8.15 8.87 4.26
CA TRP A 109 8.81 7.58 4.49
C TRP A 109 9.58 7.12 3.24
N LEU A 110 8.95 7.15 2.05
CA LEU A 110 9.59 6.76 0.79
C LEU A 110 10.75 7.68 0.39
N GLU A 111 10.62 9.00 0.63
CA GLU A 111 11.68 9.99 0.38
C GLU A 111 12.93 9.76 1.26
N ASN A 112 12.78 9.10 2.42
CA ASN A 112 13.86 8.80 3.36
C ASN A 112 14.34 7.33 3.31
N LEU A 113 13.74 6.50 2.47
CA LEU A 113 14.16 5.12 2.24
C LEU A 113 15.44 5.08 1.40
N LYS A 114 16.57 5.37 2.05
CA LYS A 114 17.91 5.46 1.48
C LYS A 114 18.83 4.48 2.20
N ILE A 115 19.84 3.98 1.51
CA ILE A 115 20.92 3.18 2.08
C ILE A 115 21.59 3.98 3.20
N GLY A 116 21.78 3.34 4.35
CA GLY A 116 22.32 3.94 5.56
C GLY A 116 21.29 4.68 6.43
N THR A 117 20.05 4.90 5.95
CA THR A 117 18.99 5.40 6.85
C THR A 117 18.71 4.36 7.92
N LYS A 118 18.78 4.76 9.19
CA LYS A 118 18.38 3.90 10.31
C LYS A 118 16.87 3.72 10.36
N GLY A 119 16.39 2.52 10.65
CA GLY A 119 14.96 2.25 10.74
C GLY A 119 14.24 3.07 11.81
N GLY A 120 14.93 3.50 12.87
CA GLY A 120 14.38 4.42 13.87
C GLY A 120 13.96 5.77 13.28
N VAL A 121 14.67 6.26 12.25
CA VAL A 121 14.33 7.51 11.53
C VAL A 121 13.03 7.32 10.75
N LEU A 122 12.88 6.19 10.05
CA LEU A 122 11.66 5.87 9.30
C LEU A 122 10.46 5.68 10.24
N ARG A 123 10.66 5.07 11.41
CA ARG A 123 9.63 4.98 12.44
C ARG A 123 9.22 6.36 12.95
N GLN A 124 10.19 7.21 13.29
CA GLN A 124 9.94 8.56 13.80
C GLN A 124 9.13 9.42 12.81
N LEU A 125 9.43 9.35 11.50
CA LEU A 125 8.65 10.06 10.49
C LEU A 125 7.16 9.69 10.51
N ILE A 126 6.84 8.42 10.78
CA ILE A 126 5.46 7.98 10.91
C ILE A 126 4.83 8.49 12.20
N ASP A 127 5.56 8.46 13.31
CA ASP A 127 5.05 8.98 14.59
C ASP A 127 4.80 10.50 14.53
N GLU A 128 5.63 11.25 13.80
CA GLU A 128 5.51 12.70 13.61
C GLU A 128 4.34 13.08 12.70
N HIS A 129 4.14 12.35 11.60
CA HIS A 129 3.11 12.68 10.60
C HIS A 129 1.77 11.97 10.83
N LEU A 130 1.77 10.86 11.57
CA LEU A 130 0.59 10.07 11.92
C LEU A 130 0.58 9.81 13.44
N PRO A 131 0.27 10.83 14.27
CA PRO A 131 0.22 10.69 15.71
C PRO A 131 -0.66 9.51 16.14
N PHE A 132 -0.17 8.71 17.10
CA PHE A 132 -0.81 7.46 17.49
C PHE A 132 -2.27 7.63 17.95
N GLU A 133 -2.59 8.73 18.62
CA GLU A 133 -3.95 9.00 19.12
C GLU A 133 -4.98 9.13 17.98
N ASP A 134 -4.58 9.65 16.82
CA ASP A 134 -5.45 9.91 15.67
C ASP A 134 -5.40 8.78 14.63
N PHE A 135 -4.22 8.19 14.44
CA PHE A 135 -3.94 7.25 13.35
C PHE A 135 -3.64 5.84 13.81
N GLY A 136 -3.39 5.56 15.09
CA GLY A 136 -3.29 4.20 15.62
C GLY A 136 -2.30 3.27 14.88
N VAL A 137 -1.20 3.80 14.34
CA VAL A 137 -0.19 2.99 13.64
C VAL A 137 0.58 2.15 14.67
N PHE A 138 0.13 0.91 14.85
CA PHE A 138 0.63 0.02 15.90
C PHE A 138 1.79 -0.87 15.43
N LEU A 139 1.73 -1.36 14.19
CA LEU A 139 2.73 -2.26 13.62
C LEU A 139 3.96 -1.48 13.10
N ASN A 140 5.05 -2.20 12.84
CA ASN A 140 6.24 -1.64 12.23
C ASN A 140 5.90 -1.09 10.82
N PRO A 141 6.23 0.19 10.52
CA PRO A 141 5.90 0.79 9.23
C PRO A 141 6.85 0.31 8.14
N GLY A 142 6.52 -0.84 7.56
CA GLY A 142 7.30 -1.57 6.58
C GLY A 142 8.19 -2.67 7.17
N HIS A 143 8.52 -3.64 6.34
CA HIS A 143 9.29 -4.82 6.72
C HIS A 143 9.97 -5.45 5.49
N LEU A 144 10.87 -6.39 5.72
CA LEU A 144 11.43 -7.23 4.68
C LEU A 144 10.41 -8.28 4.24
N ILE A 145 10.40 -8.56 2.94
CA ILE A 145 9.54 -9.55 2.30
C ILE A 145 10.35 -10.48 1.40
N HIS A 146 9.93 -11.75 1.31
CA HIS A 146 10.48 -12.74 0.40
C HIS A 146 9.37 -13.72 0.01
N TYR A 147 9.64 -15.03 -0.04
CA TYR A 147 8.59 -16.05 -0.16
C TYR A 147 7.56 -15.95 0.97
N GLU A 148 8.02 -15.62 2.17
CA GLU A 148 7.19 -15.25 3.31
C GLU A 148 6.78 -13.79 3.19
N GLU A 149 5.51 -13.51 3.50
CA GLU A 149 4.97 -12.15 3.47
C GLU A 149 5.69 -11.25 4.46
N TRP A 150 5.96 -11.74 5.68
CA TRP A 150 6.66 -11.00 6.72
C TRP A 150 7.87 -11.78 7.24
N LEU A 151 9.08 -11.27 7.00
CA LEU A 151 10.32 -11.88 7.53
C LEU A 151 10.77 -11.24 8.84
N SER A 152 11.21 -9.99 8.77
CA SER A 152 11.65 -9.16 9.88
C SER A 152 11.53 -7.70 9.47
N SER A 153 11.64 -6.77 10.40
CA SER A 153 11.60 -5.35 10.08
C SER A 153 12.75 -4.63 10.75
N PRO A 154 13.54 -3.83 10.00
CA PRO A 154 14.50 -2.92 10.61
C PRO A 154 13.80 -1.69 11.21
N ILE A 155 12.49 -1.52 11.04
CA ILE A 155 11.78 -0.27 11.29
C ILE A 155 10.93 -0.38 12.55
N TYR A 156 11.56 -0.10 13.70
CA TYR A 156 10.93 -0.08 15.01
C TYR A 156 11.46 1.09 15.85
N PRO A 157 10.80 1.45 16.98
CA PRO A 157 11.25 2.56 17.82
C PRO A 157 12.70 2.40 18.27
N ASN A 158 13.52 3.44 18.08
CA ASN A 158 14.95 3.46 18.39
C ASN A 158 15.79 2.40 17.65
N SER A 159 15.32 1.91 16.50
CA SER A 159 16.11 0.98 15.69
C SER A 159 17.38 1.63 15.14
N GLU A 160 18.50 0.97 15.37
CA GLU A 160 19.83 1.32 14.84
C GLU A 160 20.16 0.54 13.57
N GLU A 161 19.26 -0.35 13.10
CA GLU A 161 19.45 -1.12 11.88
C GLU A 161 19.35 -0.21 10.65
N GLU A 162 20.32 -0.33 9.74
CA GLU A 162 20.38 0.47 8.53
C GLU A 162 19.67 -0.21 7.36
N ILE A 163 19.06 0.60 6.50
CA ILE A 163 18.61 0.16 5.19
C ILE A 163 19.84 -0.13 4.31
N HIS A 164 19.83 -1.27 3.62
CA HIS A 164 20.95 -1.71 2.79
C HIS A 164 20.51 -2.04 1.36
N SER A 165 21.47 -1.95 0.44
CA SER A 165 21.34 -2.46 -0.92
C SER A 165 21.03 -3.96 -0.90
N GLY A 166 20.13 -4.43 -1.77
CA GLY A 166 19.64 -5.80 -1.82
C GLY A 166 18.43 -6.07 -0.94
N MET A 167 18.01 -5.15 -0.07
CA MET A 167 16.77 -5.31 0.69
C MET A 167 15.56 -5.26 -0.22
N TYR A 168 14.68 -6.26 -0.09
CA TYR A 168 13.35 -6.23 -0.64
C TYR A 168 12.37 -5.86 0.47
N MET A 169 11.86 -4.64 0.39
CA MET A 169 11.00 -4.03 1.40
C MET A 169 9.55 -4.02 0.94
N GLN A 170 8.65 -4.36 1.85
CA GLN A 170 7.23 -4.06 1.75
C GLN A 170 6.99 -2.70 2.41
N VAL A 171 6.39 -1.78 1.65
CA VAL A 171 5.77 -0.58 2.22
C VAL A 171 4.49 -1.05 2.89
N ASP A 172 4.44 -1.02 4.22
CA ASP A 172 3.26 -1.47 4.98
C ASP A 172 3.03 -0.56 6.19
N ILE A 173 2.17 0.45 5.99
CA ILE A 173 1.82 1.44 7.02
C ILE A 173 0.31 1.38 7.19
N ILE A 174 -0.13 0.94 8.38
CA ILE A 174 -1.54 0.61 8.66
C ILE A 174 -2.10 1.56 9.72
N PRO A 175 -2.68 2.71 9.31
CA PRO A 175 -3.39 3.57 10.24
C PRO A 175 -4.80 3.02 10.51
N ARG A 176 -5.33 3.31 11.69
CA ARG A 176 -6.67 2.97 12.15
C ARG A 176 -7.30 4.17 12.83
N SER A 177 -8.58 4.40 12.54
CA SER A 177 -9.40 5.44 13.16
C SER A 177 -10.80 4.90 13.41
N LYS A 178 -11.38 5.26 14.56
CA LYS A 178 -12.79 4.95 14.85
C LYS A 178 -13.74 5.68 13.91
N LYS A 179 -13.37 6.88 13.47
CA LYS A 179 -14.15 7.76 12.59
C LYS A 179 -13.96 7.38 11.12
N TYR A 180 -12.72 7.17 10.70
CA TYR A 180 -12.36 7.02 9.29
C TYR A 180 -12.09 5.58 8.84
N SER A 181 -12.16 4.62 9.76
CA SER A 181 -11.68 3.24 9.55
C SER A 181 -10.18 3.19 9.24
N THR A 182 -9.78 3.24 7.97
CA THR A 182 -8.38 3.09 7.55
C THR A 182 -8.15 3.62 6.13
N SER A 183 -6.90 3.95 5.81
CA SER A 183 -6.38 4.25 4.47
C SER A 183 -5.12 3.44 4.32
N ARG A 184 -5.03 2.54 3.34
CA ARG A 184 -3.85 1.69 3.15
C ARG A 184 -3.45 1.59 1.70
N MET A 185 -2.14 1.62 1.51
CA MET A 185 -1.43 1.24 0.31
C MET A 185 -0.22 0.44 0.76
N GLU A 186 -0.16 -0.80 0.30
CA GLU A 186 0.99 -1.66 0.53
C GLU A 186 1.58 -2.02 -0.83
N ASP A 187 2.89 -1.89 -1.02
CA ASP A 187 3.60 -2.17 -2.27
C ASP A 187 5.03 -2.66 -1.99
N GLY A 188 5.56 -3.50 -2.89
CA GLY A 188 6.94 -3.96 -2.83
C GLY A 188 7.93 -3.02 -3.55
N VAL A 189 9.06 -2.74 -2.90
CA VAL A 189 10.20 -1.96 -3.44
C VAL A 189 11.53 -2.64 -3.13
N VAL A 190 12.47 -2.58 -4.08
CA VAL A 190 13.85 -3.07 -3.87
C VAL A 190 14.79 -1.89 -3.67
N ILE A 191 15.68 -2.00 -2.70
CA ILE A 191 16.77 -1.04 -2.48
C ILE A 191 17.99 -1.51 -3.25
N ALA A 192 18.52 -0.68 -4.13
CA ALA A 192 19.64 -1.02 -4.99
C ALA A 192 20.61 0.15 -5.11
N ASP A 193 21.86 -0.07 -4.66
CA ASP A 193 22.97 0.83 -4.94
C ASP A 193 23.26 0.92 -6.45
N SER A 194 24.22 1.78 -6.82
CA SER A 194 24.60 1.97 -8.22
C SER A 194 25.09 0.68 -8.90
N HIS A 195 25.78 -0.20 -8.18
CA HIS A 195 26.26 -1.47 -8.72
C HIS A 195 25.09 -2.42 -9.01
N LEU A 196 24.19 -2.62 -8.06
CA LEU A 196 23.02 -3.49 -8.23
C LEU A 196 22.07 -2.93 -9.31
N ARG A 197 21.86 -1.61 -9.38
CA ARG A 197 21.06 -0.98 -10.45
C ARG A 197 21.67 -1.23 -11.83
N ASN A 198 22.99 -1.10 -11.98
CA ASN A 198 23.68 -1.38 -13.24
C ASN A 198 23.57 -2.86 -13.62
N LYS A 199 23.74 -3.77 -12.66
CA LYS A 199 23.58 -5.22 -12.89
C LYS A 199 22.16 -5.56 -13.36
N VAL A 200 21.13 -5.01 -12.72
CA VAL A 200 19.73 -5.19 -13.15
C VAL A 200 19.50 -4.62 -14.55
N LYS A 201 20.09 -3.48 -14.88
CA LYS A 201 20.01 -2.88 -16.22
C LYS A 201 20.65 -3.76 -17.30
N GLU A 202 21.79 -4.36 -17.02
CA GLU A 202 22.54 -5.19 -17.96
C GLU A 202 21.92 -6.59 -18.12
N GLU A 203 21.58 -7.26 -17.02
CA GLU A 203 21.09 -8.65 -17.03
C GLU A 203 19.56 -8.74 -17.25
N TYR A 204 18.81 -7.72 -16.80
CA TYR A 204 17.34 -7.72 -16.83
C TYR A 204 16.78 -6.36 -17.31
N PRO A 205 17.13 -5.91 -18.54
CA PRO A 205 16.80 -4.57 -19.02
C PRO A 205 15.30 -4.26 -18.97
N GLU A 206 14.43 -5.23 -19.26
CA GLU A 206 12.98 -5.02 -19.20
C GLU A 206 12.46 -4.77 -17.77
N VAL A 207 13.08 -5.40 -16.75
CA VAL A 207 12.74 -5.15 -15.34
C VAL A 207 13.16 -3.73 -14.98
N TYR A 208 14.39 -3.36 -15.33
CA TYR A 208 14.92 -2.02 -15.10
C TYR A 208 14.01 -0.95 -15.71
N GLU A 209 13.63 -1.10 -16.98
CA GLU A 209 12.75 -0.16 -17.69
C GLU A 209 11.37 -0.03 -17.03
N ARG A 210 10.78 -1.14 -16.55
CA ARG A 210 9.53 -1.07 -15.79
C ARG A 210 9.69 -0.29 -14.49
N CYS A 211 10.78 -0.54 -13.74
CA CYS A 211 11.09 0.20 -12.53
C CYS A 211 11.25 1.70 -12.83
N MET A 212 11.98 2.07 -13.89
CA MET A 212 12.18 3.48 -14.25
C MET A 212 10.87 4.19 -14.62
N LYS A 213 10.00 3.56 -15.41
CA LYS A 213 8.66 4.11 -15.74
C LYS A 213 7.81 4.36 -14.48
N ARG A 214 7.88 3.44 -13.52
CA ARG A 214 7.18 3.56 -12.24
C ARG A 214 7.76 4.67 -11.37
N ARG A 215 9.08 4.83 -11.36
CA ARG A 215 9.75 5.95 -10.70
C ARG A 215 9.29 7.29 -11.29
N SER A 216 9.28 7.42 -12.61
CA SER A 216 8.76 8.63 -13.29
C SER A 216 7.32 8.91 -12.89
N PHE A 217 6.44 7.91 -12.87
CA PHE A 217 5.06 8.11 -12.41
C PHE A 217 5.00 8.62 -10.96
N MET A 218 5.74 8.02 -10.03
CA MET A 218 5.77 8.45 -8.64
C MET A 218 6.30 9.90 -8.47
N ILE A 219 7.32 10.27 -9.23
CA ILE A 219 7.95 11.61 -9.14
C ILE A 219 7.09 12.66 -9.84
N ASP A 220 6.73 12.40 -11.10
CA ASP A 220 6.14 13.39 -12.00
C ASP A 220 4.64 13.54 -11.80
N VAL A 221 3.94 12.46 -11.42
CA VAL A 221 2.47 12.43 -11.25
C VAL A 221 2.07 12.50 -9.79
N LEU A 222 2.71 11.72 -8.91
CA LEU A 222 2.35 11.68 -7.48
C LEU A 222 3.09 12.72 -6.62
N GLY A 223 4.21 13.25 -7.10
CA GLY A 223 5.02 14.23 -6.38
C GLY A 223 5.89 13.66 -5.27
N ILE A 224 6.28 12.38 -5.37
CA ILE A 224 7.15 11.69 -4.41
C ILE A 224 8.60 11.84 -4.87
N ASN A 225 9.46 12.51 -4.09
CA ASN A 225 10.89 12.66 -4.42
C ASN A 225 11.67 11.39 -4.10
N LEU A 226 11.48 10.36 -4.92
CA LEU A 226 11.96 9.02 -4.65
C LEU A 226 13.50 8.91 -4.79
N PRO A 227 14.25 8.44 -3.77
CA PRO A 227 15.69 8.24 -3.86
C PRO A 227 16.06 7.35 -5.04
N GLU A 228 17.19 7.61 -5.71
CA GLU A 228 17.62 6.84 -6.90
C GLU A 228 17.74 5.33 -6.64
N GLU A 229 17.96 4.95 -5.38
CA GLU A 229 18.17 3.58 -4.93
C GLU A 229 16.90 2.74 -4.87
N VAL A 230 15.72 3.37 -4.84
CA VAL A 230 14.45 2.66 -4.70
C VAL A 230 13.92 2.22 -6.06
N LEU A 231 13.71 0.92 -6.26
CA LEU A 231 13.14 0.33 -7.47
C LEU A 231 11.71 -0.19 -7.19
N PRO A 232 10.65 0.51 -7.66
CA PRO A 232 9.27 0.08 -7.44
C PRO A 232 8.89 -1.14 -8.28
N LEU A 233 8.29 -2.16 -7.65
CA LEU A 233 7.91 -3.40 -8.32
C LEU A 233 6.42 -3.47 -8.72
N SER A 234 5.57 -2.66 -8.08
CA SER A 234 4.14 -2.58 -8.37
C SER A 234 3.86 -1.82 -9.67
N ASN A 235 2.87 -2.26 -10.46
CA ASN A 235 2.42 -1.54 -11.66
C ASN A 235 1.42 -0.40 -11.34
N ILE A 236 1.04 -0.24 -10.07
CA ILE A 236 0.20 0.83 -9.51
C ILE A 236 0.88 1.41 -8.25
N PRO A 237 2.16 1.80 -8.34
CA PRO A 237 2.98 2.08 -7.17
C PRO A 237 2.46 3.32 -6.41
N SER A 238 2.34 3.19 -5.10
CA SER A 238 1.93 4.25 -4.18
C SER A 238 0.55 4.86 -4.48
N LEU A 239 -0.27 4.17 -5.28
CA LEU A 239 -1.62 4.63 -5.62
C LEU A 239 -2.54 4.42 -4.41
N VAL A 240 -3.01 5.50 -3.82
CA VAL A 240 -4.03 5.50 -2.76
C VAL A 240 -5.37 5.99 -3.34
N PRO A 241 -6.31 5.09 -3.67
CA PRO A 241 -7.65 5.49 -4.05
C PRO A 241 -8.50 5.66 -2.78
N PRO A 242 -8.96 6.87 -2.43
CA PRO A 242 -9.83 7.05 -1.25
C PRO A 242 -11.19 6.35 -1.42
N PHE A 243 -11.64 6.21 -2.67
CA PHE A 243 -12.99 5.78 -3.04
C PHE A 243 -12.94 4.68 -4.10
N PHE A 244 -13.39 3.47 -3.77
CA PHE A 244 -13.30 2.31 -4.66
C PHE A 244 -14.23 2.39 -5.88
N LEU A 245 -15.40 3.05 -5.78
CA LEU A 245 -16.31 3.20 -6.94
C LEU A 245 -15.84 4.31 -7.90
N ASN A 246 -14.87 5.14 -7.49
CA ASN A 246 -14.22 6.15 -8.33
C ASN A 246 -12.70 5.97 -8.33
N HIS A 247 -12.22 4.84 -8.86
CA HIS A 247 -10.81 4.49 -8.89
C HIS A 247 -9.90 5.45 -9.67
N LYS A 248 -10.46 6.37 -10.45
CA LYS A 248 -9.70 7.41 -11.17
C LYS A 248 -9.32 8.58 -10.27
N LYS A 249 -10.01 8.77 -9.14
CA LYS A 249 -9.64 9.76 -8.12
C LYS A 249 -8.57 9.13 -7.23
N VAL A 250 -7.38 9.73 -7.22
CA VAL A 250 -6.22 9.27 -6.44
C VAL A 250 -5.57 10.45 -5.73
N LEU A 251 -4.86 10.18 -4.64
CA LEU A 251 -4.08 11.20 -3.95
C LEU A 251 -2.79 11.54 -4.70
N SER A 252 -2.44 12.82 -4.72
CA SER A 252 -1.19 13.33 -5.28
C SER A 252 -0.74 14.58 -4.51
N LEU A 253 0.57 14.81 -4.41
CA LEU A 253 1.15 16.07 -3.94
C LEU A 253 1.37 17.08 -5.09
N LYS A 254 1.12 16.66 -6.34
CA LYS A 254 1.07 17.55 -7.50
C LYS A 254 -0.35 18.12 -7.66
N PRO A 255 -0.46 19.40 -8.06
CA PRO A 255 -1.75 20.04 -8.35
C PRO A 255 -2.43 19.46 -9.59
#